data_AF-A0A699UW70-F1
#
_entry.id   AF-A0A699UW70-F1
#
_cell.length_a   1.000
_cell.length_b   1.000
_cell.length_c   1.000
_cell.angle_alpha   90.00
_cell.angle_beta   90.00
_cell.angle_gamma   90.00
#
_symmetry.space_group_name_H-M   'P 1'
#
loop_
_entity.id
_entity.type
_entity.pdbx_description
1 polymer ?
#
loop_
_entity_poly.entity_id
_entity_poly.type
_entity_poly.pdbx_seq_one_letter_code
_entity_poly.pdbx_strand_id
1 'polypeptide(L)'
;RSGEEDDPKPLKKQAQIKQDEAYARELKAKLNKNIDWDEKEDNDVKRYQAFKRKPQTEAQVRKNMMIYLRNVAGFKMDYFKGMTYDDIRPIFEQKFNSSVAFLQKTKEQMDEEDSRALKRLSETQEEKAAKKQKL
;
A
#
# COMPACT_ATOMS: atom_id res chain seq x y z
N ARG A 1 -9.11 -69.85 33.39
CA ARG A 1 -9.89 -70.31 32.20
C ARG A 1 -11.25 -69.63 32.28
N SER A 2 -11.79 -69.22 31.11
CA SER A 2 -12.98 -68.37 30.83
C SER A 2 -12.83 -66.89 31.21
N GLY A 3 -12.89 -65.88 30.34
CA GLY A 3 -13.29 -65.80 28.93
C GLY A 3 -14.62 -65.06 28.81
N GLU A 4 -14.60 -63.74 28.58
CA GLU A 4 -15.74 -62.92 28.12
C GLU A 4 -15.17 -61.67 27.42
N GLU A 5 -15.05 -61.76 26.09
CA GLU A 5 -14.84 -60.63 25.19
C GLU A 5 -16.19 -59.92 25.01
N ASP A 6 -16.36 -58.78 25.69
CA ASP A 6 -17.50 -57.88 25.49
C ASP A 6 -17.19 -56.96 24.29
N ASP A 7 -17.69 -57.34 23.11
CA ASP A 7 -17.65 -56.51 21.90
C ASP A 7 -18.51 -55.23 22.11
N PRO A 8 -17.95 -54.00 21.98
CA PRO A 8 -18.73 -52.80 22.21
C PRO A 8 -19.70 -52.53 21.04
N LYS A 9 -20.97 -52.85 21.28
CA LYS A 9 -22.21 -52.51 20.54
C LYS A 9 -22.07 -51.46 19.40
N PRO A 10 -22.53 -51.76 18.16
CA PRO A 10 -22.45 -50.87 16.98
C PRO A 10 -23.31 -49.59 17.05
N LEU A 11 -24.23 -49.49 18.01
CA LEU A 11 -25.16 -48.36 18.16
C LEU A 11 -24.49 -47.04 18.55
N LYS A 12 -23.39 -47.08 19.31
CA LYS A 12 -22.68 -45.87 19.75
C LYS A 12 -22.02 -45.12 18.57
N LYS A 13 -21.58 -45.84 17.53
CA LYS A 13 -20.96 -45.24 16.34
C LYS A 13 -21.95 -44.44 15.49
N GLN A 14 -23.18 -44.94 15.31
CA GLN A 14 -24.20 -44.21 14.54
C GLN A 14 -24.66 -42.91 15.22
N ALA A 15 -24.72 -42.89 16.55
CA ALA A 15 -25.07 -41.68 17.30
C ALA A 15 -23.99 -40.60 17.13
N GLN A 16 -22.71 -40.97 17.18
CA GLN A 16 -21.58 -40.06 16.98
C GLN A 16 -21.58 -39.47 15.57
N ILE A 17 -21.77 -40.30 14.53
CA ILE A 17 -21.82 -39.86 13.13
C ILE A 17 -22.93 -38.82 12.90
N LYS A 18 -24.10 -39.01 13.49
CA LYS A 18 -25.22 -38.05 13.37
C LYS A 18 -24.91 -36.70 14.03
N GLN A 19 -24.19 -36.70 15.15
CA GLN A 19 -23.77 -35.46 15.82
C GLN A 19 -22.72 -34.71 15.00
N ASP A 20 -21.73 -35.43 14.45
CA ASP A 20 -20.67 -34.83 13.64
C ASP A 20 -21.23 -34.27 12.31
N GLU A 21 -22.20 -34.97 11.70
CA GLU A 21 -22.86 -34.49 10.48
C GLU A 21 -23.71 -33.23 10.74
N ALA A 22 -24.43 -33.16 11.86
CA ALA A 22 -25.18 -31.97 12.25
C ALA A 22 -24.26 -30.77 12.49
N TYR A 23 -23.13 -31.00 13.17
CA TYR A 23 -22.11 -29.98 13.41
C TYR A 23 -21.47 -29.47 12.10
N ALA A 24 -21.16 -30.37 11.17
CA ALA A 24 -20.63 -30.01 9.85
C ALA A 24 -21.62 -29.16 9.03
N ARG A 25 -22.93 -29.47 9.09
CA ARG A 25 -23.97 -28.68 8.43
C ARG A 25 -24.11 -27.29 9.04
N GLU A 26 -24.04 -27.17 10.36
CA GLU A 26 -24.09 -25.87 11.06
C GLU A 26 -22.87 -25.01 10.73
N LEU A 27 -21.67 -25.61 10.72
CA LEU A 27 -20.43 -24.94 10.34
C LEU A 27 -20.50 -24.43 8.89
N LYS A 28 -21.03 -25.25 7.97
CA LYS A 28 -21.24 -24.88 6.56
C LYS A 28 -22.23 -23.71 6.42
N ALA A 29 -23.32 -23.70 7.20
CA ALA A 29 -24.29 -22.61 7.19
C ALA A 29 -23.73 -21.30 7.79
N LYS A 30 -22.91 -21.39 8.84
CA LYS A 30 -22.19 -20.24 9.42
C LYS A 30 -21.17 -19.66 8.44
N LEU A 31 -20.39 -20.51 7.75
CA LEU A 31 -19.47 -20.08 6.69
C LEU A 31 -20.21 -19.41 5.53
N ASN A 32 -21.32 -19.98 5.07
CA ASN A 32 -22.08 -19.43 3.95
C ASN A 32 -22.70 -18.04 4.25
N LYS A 33 -23.01 -17.74 5.52
CA LYS A 33 -23.46 -16.40 5.94
C LYS A 33 -22.35 -15.34 5.91
N ASN A 34 -21.08 -15.75 6.01
CA ASN A 34 -19.94 -14.83 5.94
C ASN A 34 -19.45 -14.59 4.50
N ILE A 35 -19.93 -15.36 3.52
CA ILE A 35 -19.55 -15.24 2.10
C ILE A 35 -20.39 -14.17 1.36
N ASP A 36 -21.50 -13.71 1.96
CA ASP A 36 -22.30 -12.55 1.46
C ASP A 36 -21.55 -11.20 1.56
N TRP A 37 -20.29 -11.22 1.99
CA TRP A 37 -19.42 -10.04 2.07
C TRP A 37 -18.80 -9.66 0.72
N ASP A 38 -18.72 -10.60 -0.24
CA ASP A 38 -18.08 -10.38 -1.55
C ASP A 38 -18.90 -9.44 -2.47
N GLU A 39 -20.23 -9.36 -2.30
CA GLU A 39 -21.06 -8.43 -3.08
C GLU A 39 -20.83 -6.95 -2.70
N LYS A 40 -20.36 -6.70 -1.48
CA LYS A 40 -20.10 -5.34 -0.98
C LYS A 40 -18.77 -4.79 -1.49
N GLU A 41 -17.75 -5.64 -1.58
CA GLU A 41 -16.46 -5.27 -2.17
C GLU A 41 -16.60 -4.92 -3.65
N ASP A 42 -17.44 -5.64 -4.39
CA ASP A 42 -17.65 -5.37 -5.81
C ASP A 42 -18.30 -3.99 -6.05
N ASN A 43 -19.16 -3.51 -5.15
CA ASN A 43 -19.72 -2.15 -5.23
C ASN A 43 -18.66 -1.06 -4.99
N ASP A 44 -17.86 -1.18 -3.93
CA ASP A 44 -16.84 -0.18 -3.60
C ASP A 44 -15.69 -0.18 -4.62
N VAL A 45 -15.28 -1.36 -5.11
CA VAL A 45 -14.31 -1.49 -6.20
C VAL A 45 -14.87 -0.92 -7.50
N LYS A 46 -16.15 -1.18 -7.85
CA LYS A 46 -16.81 -0.56 -9.02
C LYS A 46 -16.95 0.95 -8.89
N ARG A 47 -17.29 1.48 -7.71
CA ARG A 47 -17.38 2.93 -7.44
C ARG A 47 -16.01 3.60 -7.53
N TYR A 48 -14.97 2.96 -7.02
CA TYR A 48 -13.60 3.45 -7.11
C TYR A 48 -13.09 3.44 -8.55
N GLN A 49 -13.34 2.37 -9.31
CA GLN A 49 -13.01 2.30 -10.73
C GLN A 49 -13.81 3.35 -11.55
N ALA A 50 -15.10 3.52 -11.29
CA ALA A 50 -15.93 4.55 -11.93
C ALA A 50 -15.46 5.96 -11.58
N PHE A 51 -15.04 6.21 -10.33
CA PHE A 51 -14.48 7.48 -9.91
C PHE A 51 -13.15 7.80 -10.60
N LYS A 52 -12.26 6.80 -10.74
CA LYS A 52 -11.01 6.95 -11.50
C LYS A 52 -11.20 7.08 -13.01
N ARG A 53 -12.28 6.52 -13.56
CA ARG A 53 -12.63 6.63 -14.99
C ARG A 53 -13.32 7.94 -15.35
N LYS A 54 -13.79 8.73 -14.37
CA LYS A 54 -14.23 10.10 -14.64
C LYS A 54 -12.97 10.91 -15.00
N PRO A 55 -12.88 11.48 -16.23
CA PRO A 55 -11.82 12.41 -16.54
C PRO A 55 -11.87 13.51 -15.47
N GLN A 56 -10.73 13.83 -14.84
CA GLN A 56 -10.69 15.05 -14.05
C GLN A 56 -11.05 16.19 -15.01
N THR A 57 -12.15 16.88 -14.72
CA THR A 57 -12.58 17.97 -15.59
C THR A 57 -11.50 19.05 -15.59
N GLU A 58 -11.38 19.80 -16.68
CA GLU A 58 -10.40 20.88 -16.78
C GLU A 58 -10.48 21.85 -15.58
N ALA A 59 -11.70 22.09 -15.08
CA ALA A 59 -11.94 22.87 -13.86
C ALA A 59 -11.33 22.23 -12.58
N GLN A 60 -11.36 20.90 -12.45
CA GLN A 60 -10.74 20.18 -11.33
C GLN A 60 -9.21 20.22 -11.44
N VAL A 61 -8.66 19.98 -12.64
CA VAL A 61 -7.22 20.06 -12.87
C VAL A 61 -6.73 21.48 -12.59
N ARG A 62 -7.41 22.49 -13.10
CA ARG A 62 -7.15 23.91 -12.81
C ARG A 62 -7.17 24.20 -11.31
N LYS A 63 -8.17 23.68 -10.59
CA LYS A 63 -8.26 23.83 -9.12
C LYS A 63 -7.07 23.19 -8.40
N ASN A 64 -6.67 21.99 -8.81
CA ASN A 64 -5.54 21.29 -8.22
C ASN A 64 -4.22 22.05 -8.48
N MET A 65 -4.02 22.59 -9.69
CA MET A 65 -2.87 23.43 -10.02
C MET A 65 -2.80 24.69 -9.15
N MET A 66 -3.91 25.40 -8.97
CA MET A 66 -3.96 26.59 -8.10
C MET A 66 -3.63 26.26 -6.64
N ILE A 67 -4.14 25.13 -6.11
CA ILE A 67 -3.84 24.68 -4.75
C ILE A 67 -2.35 24.35 -4.60
N TYR A 68 -1.76 23.66 -5.58
CA TYR A 68 -0.33 23.38 -5.57
C TYR A 68 0.50 24.66 -5.56
N LEU A 69 0.19 25.62 -6.45
CA LEU A 69 0.89 26.89 -6.54
C LEU A 69 0.76 27.72 -5.25
N ARG A 70 -0.40 27.68 -4.58
CA ARG A 70 -0.57 28.26 -3.25
C ARG A 70 0.37 27.62 -2.22
N ASN A 71 0.44 26.30 -2.19
CA ASN A 71 1.18 25.57 -1.15
C ASN A 71 2.69 25.62 -1.37
N VAL A 72 3.16 25.49 -2.62
CA VAL A 72 4.59 25.38 -2.94
C VAL A 72 5.22 26.75 -3.18
N ALA A 73 4.52 27.64 -3.88
CA ALA A 73 5.06 28.93 -4.30
C ALA A 73 4.41 30.12 -3.58
N GLY A 74 3.47 29.88 -2.65
CA GLY A 74 2.86 30.94 -1.82
C GLY A 74 1.88 31.84 -2.57
N PHE A 75 1.42 31.45 -3.77
CA PHE A 75 0.45 32.25 -4.51
C PHE A 75 -0.87 32.39 -3.75
N LYS A 76 -1.44 33.59 -3.78
CA LYS A 76 -2.79 33.80 -3.29
C LYS A 76 -3.82 33.29 -4.31
N MET A 77 -4.96 32.79 -3.84
CA MET A 77 -6.00 32.25 -4.73
C MET A 77 -6.69 33.33 -5.59
N ASP A 78 -6.66 34.59 -5.16
CA ASP A 78 -7.23 35.73 -5.88
C ASP A 78 -6.47 36.07 -7.16
N TYR A 79 -5.16 35.80 -7.21
CA TYR A 79 -4.32 35.95 -8.40
C TYR A 79 -4.87 35.18 -9.62
N PHE A 80 -5.45 34.00 -9.37
CA PHE A 80 -5.99 33.14 -10.43
C PHE A 80 -7.45 33.45 -10.81
N LYS A 81 -8.07 34.48 -10.21
CA LYS A 81 -9.45 34.85 -10.56
C LYS A 81 -9.51 35.32 -12.01
N GLY A 82 -10.34 34.68 -12.82
CA GLY A 82 -10.50 34.99 -14.24
C GLY A 82 -9.45 34.34 -15.16
N MET A 83 -8.44 33.66 -14.62
CA MET A 83 -7.46 32.92 -15.43
C MET A 83 -8.04 31.60 -15.93
N THR A 84 -7.76 31.27 -17.19
CA THR A 84 -8.13 29.99 -17.81
C THR A 84 -7.13 28.89 -17.46
N TYR A 85 -7.39 27.66 -17.89
CA TYR A 85 -6.44 26.56 -17.72
C TYR A 85 -5.11 26.86 -18.43
N ASP A 86 -5.17 27.37 -19.66
CA ASP A 86 -3.99 27.66 -20.48
C ASP A 86 -3.12 28.79 -19.91
N ASP A 87 -3.70 29.72 -19.16
CA ASP A 87 -2.95 30.77 -18.46
C ASP A 87 -2.20 30.23 -17.23
N ILE A 88 -2.80 29.28 -16.52
CA ILE A 88 -2.28 28.75 -15.24
C ILE A 88 -1.25 27.65 -15.49
N ARG A 89 -1.45 26.85 -16.54
CA ARG A 89 -0.63 25.69 -16.86
C ARG A 89 0.87 26.02 -16.99
N PRO A 90 1.32 27.06 -17.72
CA PRO A 90 2.74 27.39 -17.82
C PRO A 90 3.38 27.76 -16.47
N ILE A 91 2.63 28.47 -15.62
CA ILE A 91 3.10 28.86 -14.27
C ILE A 91 3.28 27.61 -13.41
N PHE A 92 2.32 26.69 -13.47
CA PHE A 92 2.39 25.40 -12.78
C PHE A 92 3.59 24.57 -13.26
N GLU A 93 3.74 24.40 -14.58
CA GLU A 93 4.83 23.60 -15.16
C GLU A 93 6.21 24.14 -14.76
N GLN A 94 6.40 25.47 -14.78
CA GLN A 94 7.65 26.07 -14.36
C GLN A 94 8.00 25.74 -12.90
N LYS A 95 7.02 25.86 -11.98
CA LYS A 95 7.23 25.56 -10.56
C LYS A 95 7.37 24.07 -10.28
N PHE A 96 6.61 23.23 -10.99
CA PHE A 96 6.71 21.78 -10.90
C PHE A 96 8.09 21.30 -11.36
N ASN A 97 8.55 21.73 -12.54
CA ASN A 97 9.85 21.35 -13.08
C ASN A 97 11.00 21.80 -12.17
N SER A 98 10.93 23.02 -11.62
CA SER A 98 11.91 23.49 -10.63
C SER A 98 11.92 22.62 -9.37
N SER A 99 10.75 22.16 -8.90
CA SER A 99 10.64 21.31 -7.72
C SER A 99 11.21 19.92 -7.97
N VAL A 100 10.91 19.33 -9.14
CA VAL A 100 11.47 18.03 -9.55
C VAL A 100 13.00 18.11 -9.67
N ALA A 101 13.53 19.17 -10.30
CA ALA A 101 14.97 19.37 -10.43
C ALA A 101 15.66 19.50 -9.05
N PHE A 102 15.05 20.20 -8.11
CA PHE A 102 15.56 20.33 -6.74
C PHE A 102 15.59 18.98 -6.01
N LEU A 103 14.53 18.19 -6.12
CA LEU A 103 14.45 16.85 -5.50
C LEU A 103 15.49 15.90 -6.10
N GLN A 104 15.64 15.91 -7.43
CA GLN A 104 16.64 15.09 -8.11
C GLN A 104 18.06 15.43 -7.63
N LYS A 105 18.38 16.72 -7.56
CA LYS A 105 19.67 17.19 -7.05
C LYS A 105 19.92 16.77 -5.61
N THR A 106 18.91 16.84 -4.75
CA THR A 106 19.03 16.44 -3.34
C THR A 106 19.29 14.94 -3.22
N LYS A 107 18.58 14.13 -4.02
CA LYS A 107 18.78 12.68 -4.04
C LYS A 107 20.19 12.30 -4.48
N GLU A 108 20.70 12.91 -5.55
CA GLU A 108 22.07 12.68 -6.03
C GLU A 108 23.12 13.04 -4.98
N GLN A 109 22.93 14.15 -4.25
CA GLN A 109 23.84 14.55 -3.17
C GLN A 109 23.87 13.54 -2.01
N MET A 110 22.71 13.00 -1.62
CA MET A 110 22.62 11.97 -0.59
C MET A 110 23.31 10.68 -1.05
N ASP A 111 23.02 10.21 -2.27
CA ASP A 111 23.62 9.00 -2.84
C ASP A 111 25.17 9.13 -2.93
N GLU A 112 25.67 10.32 -3.28
CA GLU A 112 27.12 10.60 -3.32
C GLU A 112 27.76 10.74 -1.94
N GLU A 113 27.04 11.28 -0.95
CA GLU A 113 27.50 11.30 0.44
C GLU A 113 27.58 9.88 1.02
N ASP A 114 26.55 9.06 0.81
CA ASP A 114 26.51 7.66 1.25
C ASP A 114 27.64 6.84 0.62
N SER A 115 27.87 7.01 -0.68
CA SER A 115 28.98 6.35 -1.39
C SER A 115 30.35 6.74 -0.82
N ARG A 116 30.55 8.03 -0.50
CA ARG A 116 31.78 8.51 0.14
C ARG A 116 31.92 7.98 1.57
N ALA A 117 30.83 7.90 2.34
CA ALA A 117 30.84 7.35 3.68
C ALA A 117 31.21 5.85 3.67
N LEU A 118 30.65 5.08 2.74
CA LEU A 118 30.99 3.66 2.54
C LEU A 118 32.47 3.46 2.21
N LYS A 119 33.03 4.28 1.31
CA LYS A 119 34.46 4.22 0.96
C LYS A 119 35.37 4.49 2.17
N ARG A 120 35.03 5.48 3.01
CA ARG A 120 35.78 5.76 4.25
C ARG A 120 35.72 4.59 5.22
N LEU A 121 34.57 3.92 5.33
CA LEU A 121 34.40 2.74 6.18
C LEU A 121 35.28 1.58 5.72
N SER A 122 35.33 1.28 4.42
CA SER A 122 36.15 0.19 3.88
C SER A 122 37.65 0.47 4.09
N GLU A 123 38.12 1.68 3.80
CA GLU A 123 39.52 2.08 4.03
C GLU A 123 39.91 1.95 5.52
N THR A 124 39.02 2.37 6.43
CA THR A 124 39.22 2.24 7.87
C THR A 124 39.29 0.77 8.31
N GLN A 125 38.47 -0.10 7.72
CA GLN A 125 38.48 -1.54 8.01
C GLN A 125 39.79 -2.19 7.54
N GLU A 126 40.28 -1.85 6.35
CA GLU A 126 41.55 -2.33 5.81
C GLU A 126 42.74 -1.89 6.67
N GLU A 127 42.77 -0.63 7.12
CA GLU A 127 43.84 -0.14 8.00
C GLU A 127 43.85 -0.85 9.36
N LYS A 128 42.67 -1.11 9.95
CA LYS A 128 42.53 -1.89 11.19
C LYS A 128 42.96 -3.35 11.00
N ALA A 129 42.66 -3.95 9.85
CA ALA A 129 43.06 -5.33 9.53
C ALA A 129 44.59 -5.44 9.33
N ALA A 130 45.21 -4.50 8.61
CA ALA A 130 46.65 -4.47 8.39
C ALA A 130 47.46 -4.27 9.68
N LYS A 131 46.95 -3.49 10.65
CA LYS A 131 47.58 -3.34 11.97
C LYS A 131 47.50 -4.61 12.82
N LYS A 132 46.43 -5.41 12.69
CA LYS A 132 46.27 -6.69 13.41
C LYS A 132 47.14 -7.82 12.85
N GLN A 133 47.44 -7.84 11.56
CA GLN A 133 48.32 -8.86 10.95
C GLN A 133 49.81 -8.65 11.25
N LYS A 134 50.20 -7.48 11.75
CA LYS A 134 51.58 -7.16 12.14
C LYS A 134 51.89 -7.47 13.62
N LEU A 135 50.92 -7.99 14.37
CA LEU A 135 51.04 -8.43 15.77
C LEU A 135 51.07 -9.96 15.83
#